data_AF-A0A924ESJ5-F1
#
_entry.id   AF-A0A924ESJ5-F1
#
_cell.length_a   1.000
_cell.length_b   1.000
_cell.length_c   1.000
_cell.angle_alpha   90.00
_cell.angle_beta   90.00
_cell.angle_gamma   90.00
#
_symmetry.space_group_name_H-M   'P 1'
#
loop_
_entity.id
_entity.type
_entity.pdbx_description
1 polymer ?
#
loop_
_entity_poly.entity_id
_entity_poly.type
_entity_poly.pdbx_seq_one_letter_code
_entity_poly.pdbx_strand_id
1 'polypeptide(L)'
;MTAAPKMCFDRILPRDMMRPRLTTTAPNGQTRAISPRGKTWLSGSTLRVRFLGGSAAERATAREQALWWGEFANLIFDFGSAPDAEIRISFDPDDGAWSYIGTDSRQIPNNEATMNLGFLDGGTAAHEFGHAVGLAHEHSSPAGGIEWNESVVLAALAGAPNFWDEATTRHNVFFKYSVDQINGTAFDPDSIMLYAFPASWTKNGVATHANDILSALDKEFIAGSKMYPKSGPGPGAATQLTVGADRLKADIGTSGEEDIFRFTAAHDGVYQIDTGGKTDVYMKLFGPNSTTALIDEDDDSGYGLNPRISAQLLAGDYFVQIRHYDRSSTGTYTIGVKKR
;
A
#
# COMPACT_ATOMS: atom_id res chain seq x y z
N MET A 1 30.42 18.82 -12.57
CA MET A 1 29.04 18.46 -12.15
C MET A 1 29.18 17.38 -11.11
N THR A 2 28.61 17.56 -9.92
CA THR A 2 28.48 16.47 -8.95
C THR A 2 27.58 15.38 -9.55
N ALA A 3 27.93 14.11 -9.37
CA ALA A 3 27.09 13.01 -9.83
C ALA A 3 25.70 13.11 -9.19
N ALA A 4 24.66 12.69 -9.91
CA ALA A 4 23.31 12.64 -9.37
C ALA A 4 23.26 11.66 -8.17
N PRO A 5 22.41 11.90 -7.16
CA PRO A 5 22.18 10.91 -6.11
C PRO A 5 21.65 9.60 -6.72
N LYS A 6 21.95 8.47 -6.05
CA LYS A 6 21.23 7.22 -6.30
C LYS A 6 19.80 7.41 -5.80
N MET A 7 18.83 7.11 -6.66
CA MET A 7 17.42 7.23 -6.32
C MET A 7 16.79 5.84 -6.34
N CYS A 8 15.99 5.55 -5.31
CA CYS A 8 15.04 4.46 -5.35
C CYS A 8 13.98 4.70 -6.43
N PHE A 9 13.06 3.77 -6.67
CA PHE A 9 11.81 4.02 -7.41
C PHE A 9 10.73 3.02 -7.03
N ASP A 10 9.46 3.37 -7.21
CA ASP A 10 8.37 2.42 -7.08
C ASP A 10 8.07 1.75 -8.43
N ARG A 11 7.63 0.49 -8.39
CA ARG A 11 7.06 -0.20 -9.55
C ARG A 11 5.55 -0.28 -9.37
N ILE A 12 4.80 0.44 -10.20
CA ILE A 12 3.33 0.38 -10.22
C ILE A 12 2.87 -0.41 -11.44
N LEU A 13 1.81 -1.19 -11.27
CA LEU A 13 1.27 -1.99 -12.36
C LEU A 13 0.67 -1.11 -13.46
N PRO A 14 0.77 -1.50 -14.76
CA PRO A 14 0.25 -0.70 -15.86
C PRO A 14 -1.24 -0.34 -15.75
N ARG A 15 -2.05 -1.22 -15.15
CA ARG A 15 -3.49 -0.96 -14.93
C ARG A 15 -3.76 0.18 -13.96
N ASP A 16 -2.85 0.39 -13.00
CA ASP A 16 -2.96 1.43 -11.99
C ASP A 16 -2.45 2.78 -12.51
N MET A 17 -1.67 2.77 -13.60
CA MET A 17 -1.38 3.99 -14.38
C MET A 17 -2.62 4.51 -15.15
N MET A 18 -3.64 3.67 -15.37
CA MET A 18 -4.79 3.97 -16.25
C MET A 18 -6.17 4.05 -15.57
N ARG A 19 -6.28 3.92 -14.23
CA ARG A 19 -7.57 4.05 -13.53
C ARG A 19 -8.13 5.49 -13.71
N PRO A 20 -9.34 5.68 -14.32
CA PRO A 20 -9.94 7.00 -14.51
C PRO A 20 -10.18 7.70 -13.18
N ARG A 21 -9.83 8.98 -13.14
CA ARG A 21 -9.92 9.83 -11.95
C ARG A 21 -11.32 10.41 -11.82
N LEU A 22 -12.15 9.84 -10.95
CA LEU A 22 -13.38 10.51 -10.50
C LEU A 22 -12.99 11.60 -9.49
N THR A 23 -12.62 12.76 -10.01
CA THR A 23 -12.42 13.97 -9.20
C THR A 23 -13.75 14.44 -8.65
N THR A 24 -14.08 14.07 -7.42
CA THR A 24 -15.05 14.82 -6.63
C THR A 24 -14.30 15.62 -5.58
N THR A 25 -14.45 16.95 -5.67
CA THR A 25 -13.79 17.89 -4.76
C THR A 25 -14.42 17.77 -3.37
N ALA A 26 -13.70 17.21 -2.41
CA ALA A 26 -14.12 17.28 -1.01
C ALA A 26 -14.04 18.74 -0.50
N PRO A 27 -15.00 19.25 0.29
CA PRO A 27 -15.12 20.68 0.63
C PRO A 27 -14.09 21.24 1.63
N ASN A 28 -13.10 20.46 2.04
CA ASN A 28 -12.21 20.79 3.15
C ASN A 28 -10.81 20.27 2.88
N GLY A 29 -10.06 21.07 2.12
CA GLY A 29 -8.65 20.86 1.82
C GLY A 29 -7.82 20.75 3.10
N GLN A 30 -7.25 19.57 3.32
CA GLN A 30 -6.01 19.40 4.07
C GLN A 30 -5.24 18.25 3.43
N THR A 31 -3.94 18.46 3.28
CA THR A 31 -3.08 17.78 2.31
C THR A 31 -2.03 16.98 3.04
N ARG A 32 -1.87 15.69 2.71
CA ARG A 32 -1.34 14.73 3.67
C ARG A 32 -0.50 13.55 3.05
N ALA A 33 0.35 12.80 3.79
CA ALA A 33 1.29 11.70 3.46
C ALA A 33 0.61 10.58 2.66
N ILE A 34 1.33 9.60 2.11
CA ILE A 34 0.77 8.91 0.95
C ILE A 34 0.71 7.40 1.10
N SER A 35 -0.51 6.87 1.23
CA SER A 35 -0.84 5.51 0.82
C SER A 35 -1.93 5.52 -0.25
N PRO A 36 -1.68 4.97 -1.45
CA PRO A 36 -2.72 4.88 -2.47
C PRO A 36 -3.85 3.96 -2.00
N ARG A 37 -5.10 4.41 -2.17
CA ARG A 37 -6.28 3.60 -1.83
C ARG A 37 -6.25 2.25 -2.54
N GLY A 38 -6.66 1.20 -1.83
CA GLY A 38 -6.70 -0.17 -2.35
C GLY A 38 -5.40 -0.95 -2.20
N LYS A 39 -4.25 -0.29 -1.99
CA LYS A 39 -2.93 -0.97 -1.94
C LYS A 39 -2.57 -1.59 -0.59
N THR A 40 -3.29 -1.22 0.47
CA THR A 40 -3.01 -1.71 1.82
C THR A 40 -3.35 -3.20 1.98
N TRP A 41 -2.54 -3.89 2.76
CA TRP A 41 -2.81 -5.24 3.24
C TRP A 41 -3.99 -5.24 4.22
N LEU A 42 -4.52 -6.42 4.54
CA LEU A 42 -5.44 -6.56 5.65
C LEU A 42 -4.66 -6.41 6.96
N SER A 43 -5.09 -5.51 7.86
CA SER A 43 -4.47 -5.33 9.16
C SER A 43 -4.42 -6.65 9.96
N GLY A 44 -3.31 -6.91 10.63
CA GLY A 44 -3.01 -8.15 11.35
C GLY A 44 -2.48 -9.30 10.47
N SER A 45 -2.20 -9.05 9.18
CA SER A 45 -1.68 -10.07 8.27
C SER A 45 -0.21 -10.40 8.50
N THR A 46 0.15 -11.65 8.23
CA THR A 46 1.54 -12.08 8.09
C THR A 46 1.95 -12.04 6.63
N LEU A 47 2.95 -11.23 6.31
CA LEU A 47 3.56 -11.11 4.99
C LEU A 47 4.81 -12.00 4.96
N ARG A 48 4.82 -13.02 4.10
CA ARG A 48 5.98 -13.87 3.93
C ARG A 48 7.00 -13.14 3.07
N VAL A 49 8.24 -13.18 3.51
CA VAL A 49 9.37 -12.52 2.85
C VAL A 49 10.40 -13.57 2.49
N ARG A 50 10.83 -13.58 1.22
CA ARG A 50 11.87 -14.48 0.73
C ARG A 50 12.99 -13.71 0.03
N PHE A 51 14.22 -14.10 0.30
CA PHE A 51 15.39 -13.61 -0.44
C PHE A 51 15.67 -14.49 -1.66
N LEU A 52 15.86 -13.85 -2.82
CA LEU A 52 16.25 -14.49 -4.09
C LEU A 52 17.77 -14.44 -4.34
N GLY A 53 18.53 -13.88 -3.40
CA GLY A 53 19.97 -13.66 -3.51
C GLY A 53 20.50 -12.94 -2.28
N GLY A 54 21.60 -12.21 -2.42
CA GLY A 54 22.19 -11.40 -1.36
C GLY A 54 23.06 -12.17 -0.36
N SER A 55 24.07 -11.49 0.14
CA SER A 55 24.97 -11.88 1.22
C SER A 55 24.24 -11.93 2.57
N ALA A 56 24.88 -12.53 3.57
CA ALA A 56 24.33 -12.58 4.93
C ALA A 56 24.12 -11.17 5.52
N ALA A 57 25.02 -10.22 5.22
CA ALA A 57 24.93 -8.85 5.69
C ALA A 57 23.75 -8.12 5.05
N GLU A 58 23.60 -8.18 3.72
CA GLU A 58 22.49 -7.55 2.99
C GLU A 58 21.13 -8.05 3.50
N ARG A 59 21.00 -9.37 3.69
CA ARG A 59 19.78 -9.98 4.25
C ARG A 59 19.55 -9.61 5.72
N ALA A 60 20.59 -9.32 6.49
CA ALA A 60 20.45 -8.88 7.88
C ALA A 60 19.90 -7.45 7.93
N THR A 61 20.48 -6.53 7.15
CA THR A 61 20.00 -5.15 7.03
C THR A 61 18.55 -5.09 6.56
N ALA A 62 18.19 -5.86 5.52
CA ALA A 62 16.82 -5.90 5.02
C ALA A 62 15.83 -6.39 6.10
N ARG A 63 16.20 -7.39 6.90
CA ARG A 63 15.37 -7.86 8.02
C ARG A 63 15.20 -6.80 9.09
N GLU A 64 16.30 -6.21 9.54
CA GLU A 64 16.29 -5.19 10.59
C GLU A 64 15.38 -4.02 10.23
N GLN A 65 15.56 -3.45 9.03
CA GLN A 65 14.81 -2.28 8.60
C GLN A 65 13.34 -2.59 8.28
N ALA A 66 13.01 -3.80 7.84
CA ALA A 66 11.60 -4.23 7.73
C ALA A 66 10.91 -4.23 9.10
N LEU A 67 11.61 -4.65 10.15
CA LEU A 67 11.05 -4.72 11.50
C LEU A 67 10.78 -3.34 12.10
N TRP A 68 11.42 -2.27 11.61
CA TRP A 68 11.07 -0.90 12.00
C TRP A 68 9.60 -0.61 11.70
N TRP A 69 9.06 -1.09 10.56
CA TRP A 69 7.64 -0.97 10.26
C TRP A 69 6.77 -1.88 11.13
N GLY A 70 7.16 -3.14 11.32
CA GLY A 70 6.41 -4.11 12.14
C GLY A 70 6.29 -3.73 13.62
N GLU A 71 7.16 -2.85 14.11
CA GLU A 71 7.06 -2.28 15.46
C GLU A 71 5.81 -1.40 15.63
N PHE A 72 5.39 -0.68 14.59
CA PHE A 72 4.28 0.28 14.64
C PHE A 72 3.04 -0.22 13.88
N ALA A 73 3.24 -0.87 12.75
CA ALA A 73 2.17 -1.45 11.94
C ALA A 73 1.67 -2.76 12.57
N ASN A 74 0.36 -3.00 12.49
CA ASN A 74 -0.23 -4.30 12.71
C ASN A 74 0.02 -5.23 11.50
N LEU A 75 1.28 -5.50 11.21
CA LEU A 75 1.74 -6.42 10.16
C LEU A 75 2.89 -7.24 10.70
N ILE A 76 2.97 -8.51 10.30
CA ILE A 76 4.03 -9.42 10.71
C ILE A 76 4.86 -9.79 9.48
N PHE A 77 6.18 -9.63 9.54
CA PHE A 77 7.07 -10.09 8.47
C PHE A 77 7.64 -11.47 8.82
N ASP A 78 7.27 -12.49 8.04
CA ASP A 78 7.77 -13.86 8.20
C ASP A 78 8.87 -14.14 7.16
N PHE A 79 10.12 -14.05 7.59
CA PHE A 79 11.27 -14.29 6.72
C PHE A 79 11.56 -15.78 6.57
N GLY A 80 11.36 -16.30 5.36
CA GLY A 80 11.54 -17.71 5.06
C GLY A 80 11.90 -17.99 3.61
N SER A 81 11.48 -19.16 3.13
CA SER A 81 11.77 -19.64 1.77
C SER A 81 10.50 -19.99 0.98
N ALA A 82 9.33 -19.52 1.44
CA ALA A 82 8.05 -19.76 0.77
C ALA A 82 8.13 -19.36 -0.72
N PRO A 83 7.84 -20.27 -1.66
CA PRO A 83 7.96 -19.99 -3.09
C PRO A 83 6.93 -18.97 -3.59
N ASP A 84 5.82 -18.81 -2.88
CA ASP A 84 4.72 -17.89 -3.17
C ASP A 84 4.69 -16.69 -2.20
N ALA A 85 5.84 -16.38 -1.57
CA ALA A 85 5.99 -15.27 -0.63
C ALA A 85 5.48 -13.95 -1.22
N GLU A 86 4.78 -13.15 -0.42
CA GLU A 86 4.25 -11.85 -0.81
C GLU A 86 5.35 -10.85 -1.20
N ILE A 87 6.47 -10.90 -0.49
CA ILE A 87 7.63 -10.03 -0.73
C ILE A 87 8.82 -10.91 -1.12
N ARG A 88 9.37 -10.69 -2.32
CA ARG A 88 10.48 -11.46 -2.89
C ARG A 88 11.61 -10.50 -3.28
N ILE A 89 12.72 -10.59 -2.55
CA ILE A 89 13.77 -9.57 -2.57
C ILE A 89 15.00 -10.06 -3.34
N SER A 90 15.36 -9.35 -4.40
CA SER A 90 16.66 -9.47 -5.08
C SER A 90 17.64 -8.39 -4.59
N PHE A 91 18.92 -8.55 -4.94
CA PHE A 91 20.01 -7.63 -4.57
C PHE A 91 20.89 -7.37 -5.80
N ASP A 92 20.25 -7.07 -6.93
CA ASP A 92 20.94 -6.79 -8.19
C ASP A 92 21.39 -5.32 -8.19
N PRO A 93 22.70 -5.01 -8.14
CA PRO A 93 23.18 -3.64 -8.11
C PRO A 93 22.91 -2.88 -9.42
N ASP A 94 22.65 -3.59 -10.52
CA ASP A 94 22.37 -3.00 -11.83
C ASP A 94 20.87 -2.71 -12.04
N ASP A 95 20.00 -3.18 -11.13
CA ASP A 95 18.54 -2.98 -11.19
C ASP A 95 18.04 -1.97 -10.12
N GLY A 96 18.92 -1.16 -9.54
CA GLY A 96 18.58 -0.07 -8.61
C GLY A 96 17.94 -0.54 -7.29
N ALA A 97 17.25 0.34 -6.58
CA ALA A 97 16.44 -0.03 -5.41
C ALA A 97 14.97 0.29 -5.69
N TRP A 98 14.09 -0.69 -5.51
CA TRP A 98 12.67 -0.53 -5.81
C TRP A 98 11.78 -1.57 -5.12
N SER A 99 10.49 -1.26 -5.03
CA SER A 99 9.44 -2.19 -4.61
C SER A 99 8.11 -1.93 -5.31
N TYR A 100 7.29 -2.99 -5.44
CA TYR A 100 5.87 -2.81 -5.75
C TYR A 100 5.11 -2.29 -4.53
N ILE A 101 4.06 -1.49 -4.78
CA ILE A 101 3.29 -0.87 -3.70
C ILE A 101 2.27 -1.85 -3.12
N GLY A 102 2.49 -2.26 -1.87
CA GLY A 102 1.53 -3.05 -1.09
C GLY A 102 1.10 -4.33 -1.81
N THR A 103 -0.22 -4.53 -1.91
CA THR A 103 -0.83 -5.73 -2.51
C THR A 103 -0.53 -5.92 -3.99
N ASP A 104 0.06 -4.94 -4.70
CA ASP A 104 0.43 -5.10 -6.10
C ASP A 104 1.46 -6.21 -6.31
N SER A 105 2.28 -6.50 -5.31
CA SER A 105 3.24 -7.60 -5.33
C SER A 105 2.58 -8.97 -5.58
N ARG A 106 1.29 -9.12 -5.26
CA ARG A 106 0.50 -10.35 -5.47
C ARG A 106 0.19 -10.64 -6.93
N GLN A 107 0.32 -9.66 -7.81
CA GLN A 107 0.08 -9.82 -9.24
C GLN A 107 1.35 -10.18 -10.02
N ILE A 108 2.49 -10.21 -9.32
CA ILE A 108 3.78 -10.51 -9.90
C ILE A 108 4.00 -12.03 -9.86
N PRO A 109 4.45 -12.66 -10.96
CA PRO A 109 4.77 -14.08 -10.99
C PRO A 109 5.69 -14.51 -9.83
N ASN A 110 5.44 -15.70 -9.28
CA ASN A 110 6.16 -16.21 -8.08
C ASN A 110 7.67 -16.41 -8.30
N ASN A 111 8.11 -16.51 -9.55
CA ASN A 111 9.52 -16.62 -9.94
C ASN A 111 10.22 -15.27 -10.16
N GLU A 112 9.51 -14.15 -10.02
CA GLU A 112 10.04 -12.80 -10.19
C GLU A 112 10.15 -12.07 -8.85
N ALA A 113 11.10 -11.14 -8.76
CA ALA A 113 11.25 -10.27 -7.59
C ALA A 113 10.08 -9.28 -7.50
N THR A 114 9.70 -8.93 -6.26
CA THR A 114 8.75 -7.84 -5.97
C THR A 114 9.41 -6.65 -5.30
N MET A 115 10.70 -6.78 -5.02
CA MET A 115 11.55 -5.75 -4.46
C MET A 115 12.99 -6.06 -4.89
N ASN A 116 13.76 -5.03 -5.20
CA ASN A 116 15.20 -5.12 -5.36
C ASN A 116 15.88 -4.14 -4.44
N LEU A 117 16.95 -4.58 -3.78
CA LEU A 117 17.80 -3.77 -2.93
C LEU A 117 19.21 -3.74 -3.54
N GLY A 118 19.36 -3.07 -4.68
CA GLY A 118 20.64 -2.94 -5.39
C GLY A 118 21.69 -2.09 -4.65
N PHE A 119 21.26 -1.35 -3.63
CA PHE A 119 22.10 -0.72 -2.63
C PHE A 119 21.36 -0.66 -1.29
N LEU A 120 22.11 -0.56 -0.19
CA LEU A 120 21.59 -0.61 1.19
C LEU A 120 22.17 0.52 2.04
N ASP A 121 22.60 1.60 1.41
CA ASP A 121 23.12 2.77 2.10
C ASP A 121 22.00 3.40 2.94
N GLY A 122 22.28 3.70 4.22
CA GLY A 122 21.34 4.39 5.10
C GLY A 122 20.00 3.67 5.31
N GLY A 123 18.90 4.39 5.14
CA GLY A 123 17.52 3.92 5.31
C GLY A 123 16.88 3.22 4.10
N THR A 124 17.66 2.84 3.08
CA THR A 124 17.13 2.35 1.79
C THR A 124 16.19 1.16 1.94
N ALA A 125 16.53 0.15 2.75
CA ALA A 125 15.64 -1.00 2.91
C ALA A 125 14.33 -0.61 3.62
N ALA A 126 14.37 0.27 4.62
CA ALA A 126 13.17 0.79 5.27
C ALA A 126 12.27 1.53 4.27
N HIS A 127 12.85 2.33 3.37
CA HIS A 127 12.12 2.99 2.29
C HIS A 127 11.37 1.97 1.41
N GLU A 128 12.08 0.95 0.90
CA GLU A 128 11.45 -0.07 0.05
C GLU A 128 10.39 -0.90 0.79
N PHE A 129 10.62 -1.20 2.07
CA PHE A 129 9.58 -1.83 2.89
C PHE A 129 8.39 -0.90 3.13
N GLY A 130 8.59 0.42 3.13
CA GLY A 130 7.52 1.42 3.13
C GLY A 130 6.61 1.25 1.92
N HIS A 131 7.18 1.12 0.73
CA HIS A 131 6.42 0.75 -0.47
C HIS A 131 5.74 -0.60 -0.34
N ALA A 132 6.45 -1.63 0.14
CA ALA A 132 5.88 -2.97 0.31
C ALA A 132 4.71 -3.02 1.31
N VAL A 133 4.62 -2.09 2.27
CA VAL A 133 3.45 -1.94 3.15
C VAL A 133 2.39 -0.97 2.63
N GLY A 134 2.59 -0.41 1.44
CA GLY A 134 1.59 0.38 0.72
C GLY A 134 1.76 1.89 0.81
N LEU A 135 2.95 2.38 1.17
CA LEU A 135 3.28 3.81 1.11
C LEU A 135 3.79 4.20 -0.29
N ALA A 136 3.56 5.44 -0.69
CA ALA A 136 4.18 6.06 -1.84
C ALA A 136 5.11 7.20 -1.38
N HIS A 137 5.81 7.80 -2.34
CA HIS A 137 6.77 8.86 -2.06
C HIS A 137 6.18 10.12 -1.43
N GLU A 138 6.85 10.67 -0.43
CA GLU A 138 6.38 11.85 0.32
C GLU A 138 6.34 13.13 -0.54
N HIS A 139 7.28 13.30 -1.49
CA HIS A 139 7.28 14.45 -2.42
C HIS A 139 6.14 14.42 -3.44
N SER A 140 5.46 13.29 -3.61
CA SER A 140 4.23 13.18 -4.40
C SER A 140 3.02 13.77 -3.67
N SER A 141 3.22 14.28 -2.44
CA SER A 141 2.19 14.94 -1.65
C SER A 141 1.78 16.24 -2.33
N PRO A 142 0.48 16.52 -2.44
CA PRO A 142 0.04 17.80 -2.98
C PRO A 142 0.46 19.00 -2.09
N ALA A 143 0.90 18.75 -0.85
CA ALA A 143 1.16 19.76 0.18
C ALA A 143 2.57 20.36 0.16
N GLY A 144 3.56 19.58 -0.31
CA GLY A 144 5.00 19.92 -0.21
C GLY A 144 5.53 20.75 -1.38
N GLY A 145 4.78 20.81 -2.49
CA GLY A 145 4.95 21.85 -3.51
C GLY A 145 6.38 22.07 -4.05
N ILE A 146 7.20 21.03 -4.23
CA ILE A 146 8.56 21.21 -4.77
C ILE A 146 8.48 21.90 -6.14
N GLU A 147 9.18 23.02 -6.27
CA GLU A 147 9.24 23.81 -7.50
C GLU A 147 10.30 23.24 -8.43
N TRP A 148 9.95 22.16 -9.14
CA TRP A 148 10.89 21.45 -9.99
C TRP A 148 11.45 22.30 -11.13
N ASN A 149 12.76 22.21 -11.33
CA ASN A 149 13.38 22.48 -12.63
C ASN A 149 13.39 21.17 -13.45
N GLU A 150 12.25 20.87 -14.07
CA GLU A 150 12.03 19.58 -14.76
C GLU A 150 13.14 19.23 -15.75
N SER A 151 13.64 20.21 -16.51
CA SER A 151 14.71 19.96 -17.48
C SER A 151 16.02 19.49 -16.84
N VAL A 152 16.37 20.04 -15.68
CA VAL A 152 17.58 19.65 -14.94
C VAL A 152 17.41 18.26 -14.35
N VAL A 153 16.24 17.98 -13.76
CA VAL A 153 15.93 16.68 -13.17
C VAL A 153 15.93 15.57 -14.23
N LEU A 154 15.24 15.78 -15.36
CA LEU A 154 15.21 14.83 -16.47
C LEU A 154 16.60 14.53 -17.01
N ALA A 155 17.42 15.58 -17.21
CA ALA A 155 18.79 15.41 -17.69
C ALA A 155 19.69 14.69 -16.68
N ALA A 156 19.50 14.95 -15.38
CA ALA A 156 20.30 14.33 -14.33
C ALA A 156 19.95 12.85 -14.14
N LEU A 157 18.66 12.50 -14.16
CA LEU A 157 18.21 11.12 -13.94
C LEU A 157 18.37 10.21 -15.17
N ALA A 158 18.42 10.78 -16.38
CA ALA A 158 18.83 10.05 -17.58
C ALA A 158 20.33 9.66 -17.57
N GLY A 159 21.14 10.31 -16.71
CA GLY A 159 22.55 10.00 -16.53
C GLY A 159 22.84 8.99 -15.42
N ALA A 160 24.12 8.66 -15.25
CA ALA A 160 24.58 7.83 -14.14
C ALA A 160 24.27 8.50 -12.78
N PRO A 161 23.92 7.72 -11.74
CA PRO A 161 23.86 6.26 -11.70
C PRO A 161 22.49 5.66 -12.08
N ASN A 162 21.48 6.48 -12.40
CA ASN A 162 20.08 6.02 -12.47
C ASN A 162 19.68 5.54 -13.88
N PHE A 163 20.10 6.24 -14.94
CA PHE A 163 19.78 5.92 -16.34
C PHE A 163 18.29 5.77 -16.64
N TRP A 164 17.44 6.56 -15.97
CA TRP A 164 15.99 6.51 -16.14
C TRP A 164 15.54 7.15 -17.44
N ASP A 165 14.51 6.57 -18.05
CA ASP A 165 13.77 7.26 -19.10
C ASP A 165 12.90 8.38 -18.52
N GLU A 166 12.36 9.22 -19.42
CA GLU A 166 11.51 10.34 -19.05
C GLU A 166 10.23 9.87 -18.34
N ALA A 167 9.64 8.76 -18.78
CA ALA A 167 8.41 8.25 -18.18
C ALA A 167 8.62 7.86 -16.70
N THR A 168 9.71 7.15 -16.41
CA THR A 168 10.13 6.74 -15.06
C THR A 168 10.38 7.96 -14.18
N THR A 169 11.10 8.97 -14.70
CA THR A 169 11.35 10.22 -13.96
C THR A 169 10.06 10.99 -13.68
N ARG A 170 9.17 11.13 -14.67
CA ARG A 170 7.90 11.82 -14.50
C ARG A 170 7.02 11.14 -13.46
N HIS A 171 7.01 9.80 -13.46
CA HIS A 171 6.26 9.03 -12.49
C HIS A 171 6.85 9.13 -11.08
N ASN A 172 8.14 8.91 -10.93
CA ASN A 172 8.75 8.80 -9.60
C ASN A 172 9.05 10.16 -8.95
N VAL A 173 9.22 11.23 -9.73
CA VAL A 173 9.65 12.54 -9.19
C VAL A 173 8.57 13.62 -9.29
N PHE A 174 7.87 13.69 -10.41
CA PHE A 174 6.92 14.79 -10.65
C PHE A 174 5.47 14.41 -10.38
N PHE A 175 5.15 13.12 -10.32
CA PHE A 175 3.80 12.67 -10.08
C PHE A 175 3.32 13.19 -8.71
N LYS A 176 2.11 13.73 -8.72
CA LYS A 176 1.40 14.09 -7.50
C LYS A 176 0.09 13.35 -7.48
N TYR A 177 -0.20 12.69 -6.36
CA TYR A 177 -1.52 12.11 -6.15
C TYR A 177 -2.54 13.24 -5.95
N SER A 178 -3.79 13.01 -6.37
CA SER A 178 -4.88 13.90 -5.96
C SER A 178 -5.33 13.57 -4.52
N VAL A 179 -5.91 14.55 -3.82
CA VAL A 179 -6.26 14.42 -2.39
C VAL A 179 -7.23 13.26 -2.12
N ASP A 180 -8.11 12.97 -3.08
CA ASP A 180 -9.07 11.86 -3.06
C ASP A 180 -8.41 10.48 -3.25
N GLN A 181 -7.17 10.40 -3.73
CA GLN A 181 -6.49 9.14 -4.02
C GLN A 181 -5.63 8.61 -2.85
N ILE A 182 -5.53 9.34 -1.74
CA ILE A 182 -4.53 9.08 -0.69
C ILE A 182 -5.11 9.07 0.72
N ASN A 183 -4.47 8.30 1.60
CA ASN A 183 -4.55 8.43 3.05
C ASN A 183 -3.25 9.08 3.55
N GLY A 184 -3.30 10.10 4.43
CA GLY A 184 -2.08 10.82 4.87
C GLY A 184 -2.10 11.75 6.09
N THR A 185 -0.90 12.28 6.45
CA THR A 185 -0.53 13.38 7.42
C THR A 185 0.22 14.61 6.79
N ALA A 186 0.40 15.79 7.40
CA ALA A 186 1.10 16.93 6.70
C ALA A 186 2.49 16.58 6.10
N PHE A 187 2.97 17.35 5.08
CA PHE A 187 4.27 17.10 4.45
C PHE A 187 5.39 16.97 5.49
N ASP A 188 6.13 15.87 5.42
CA ASP A 188 7.19 15.54 6.36
C ASP A 188 8.58 15.58 5.69
N PRO A 189 9.39 16.62 5.97
CA PRO A 189 10.75 16.69 5.44
C PRO A 189 11.67 15.59 5.98
N ASP A 190 11.31 14.95 7.10
CA ASP A 190 12.11 13.91 7.76
C ASP A 190 11.60 12.50 7.46
N SER A 191 10.58 12.35 6.61
CA SER A 191 10.02 11.04 6.25
C SER A 191 11.06 10.18 5.55
N ILE A 192 11.12 8.90 5.95
CA ILE A 192 11.90 7.89 5.23
C ILE A 192 11.47 7.76 3.77
N MET A 193 10.21 8.09 3.45
CA MET A 193 9.62 8.03 2.11
C MET A 193 9.93 9.26 1.25
N LEU A 194 10.70 10.23 1.76
CA LEU A 194 11.13 11.40 1.02
C LEU A 194 12.47 11.17 0.33
N TYR A 195 12.52 11.46 -0.96
CA TYR A 195 13.77 11.47 -1.71
C TYR A 195 14.63 12.70 -1.39
N ALA A 196 15.95 12.50 -1.39
CA ALA A 196 16.94 13.56 -1.26
C ALA A 196 17.20 14.22 -2.61
N PHE A 197 16.70 15.45 -2.77
CA PHE A 197 16.83 16.24 -3.98
C PHE A 197 17.75 17.44 -3.74
N PRO A 198 18.77 17.64 -4.57
CA PRO A 198 19.67 18.78 -4.40
C PRO A 198 18.96 20.09 -4.78
N ALA A 199 19.38 21.19 -4.15
CA ALA A 199 18.85 22.54 -4.43
C ALA A 199 18.95 22.95 -5.92
N SER A 200 19.92 22.40 -6.65
CA SER A 200 20.09 22.67 -8.09
C SER A 200 18.96 22.11 -8.95
N TRP A 201 18.15 21.18 -8.42
CA TRP A 201 17.02 20.58 -9.12
C TRP A 201 15.70 21.36 -8.91
N THR A 202 15.71 22.37 -8.05
CA THR A 202 14.55 23.21 -7.77
C THR A 202 14.77 24.63 -8.26
N LYS A 203 13.68 25.33 -8.60
CA LYS A 203 13.71 26.72 -9.09
C LYS A 203 13.98 27.71 -7.96
N ASN A 204 13.60 27.36 -6.73
CA ASN A 204 13.71 28.20 -5.55
C ASN A 204 14.95 27.87 -4.69
N GLY A 205 15.79 26.92 -5.11
CA GLY A 205 17.02 26.55 -4.40
C GLY A 205 16.81 25.79 -3.09
N VAL A 206 15.60 25.27 -2.86
CA VAL A 206 15.29 24.41 -1.71
C VAL A 206 15.73 22.98 -2.03
N ALA A 207 16.49 22.37 -1.12
CA ALA A 207 16.87 20.96 -1.17
C ALA A 207 16.05 20.15 -0.14
N THR A 208 15.99 18.83 -0.34
CA THR A 208 15.63 17.87 0.70
C THR A 208 16.87 17.05 1.09
N HIS A 209 16.83 16.39 2.25
CA HIS A 209 17.93 15.57 2.76
C HIS A 209 17.59 14.09 2.75
N ALA A 210 18.63 13.24 2.82
CA ALA A 210 18.45 11.81 3.00
C ALA A 210 18.03 11.53 4.44
N ASN A 211 17.02 10.69 4.61
CA ASN A 211 16.51 10.24 5.89
C ASN A 211 16.89 8.76 6.07
N ASP A 212 17.56 8.44 7.18
CA ASP A 212 18.09 7.09 7.42
C ASP A 212 17.25 6.28 8.41
N ILE A 213 16.23 6.90 9.00
CA ILE A 213 15.34 6.31 10.00
C ILE A 213 13.89 6.73 9.77
N LEU A 214 12.94 5.96 10.31
CA LEU A 214 11.54 6.35 10.34
C LEU A 214 11.35 7.63 11.17
N SER A 215 10.68 8.62 10.58
CA SER A 215 10.30 9.85 11.26
C SER A 215 9.25 9.59 12.35
N ALA A 216 8.94 10.61 13.16
CA ALA A 216 7.82 10.52 14.09
C ALA A 216 6.47 10.36 13.34
N LEU A 217 6.34 11.02 12.19
CA LEU A 217 5.11 11.01 11.41
C LEU A 217 4.93 9.72 10.62
N ASP A 218 6.02 9.10 10.13
CA ASP A 218 5.99 7.76 9.51
C ASP A 218 5.38 6.74 10.49
N LYS A 219 5.86 6.78 11.74
CA LYS A 219 5.41 5.89 12.83
C LYS A 219 3.95 6.14 13.21
N GLU A 220 3.56 7.40 13.34
CA GLU A 220 2.18 7.78 13.65
C GLU A 220 1.24 7.35 12.52
N PHE A 221 1.62 7.62 11.27
CA PHE A 221 0.79 7.35 10.11
C PHE A 221 0.55 5.85 9.92
N ILE A 222 1.61 5.03 10.00
CA ILE A 222 1.49 3.59 9.81
C ILE A 222 0.71 2.90 10.94
N ALA A 223 0.83 3.40 12.19
CA ALA A 223 0.05 2.93 13.34
C ALA A 223 -1.37 3.49 13.38
N GLY A 224 -1.67 4.49 12.55
CA GLY A 224 -2.94 5.21 12.57
C GLY A 224 -4.09 4.39 11.99
N SER A 225 -5.32 4.84 12.29
CA SER A 225 -6.57 4.24 11.81
C SER A 225 -6.74 4.26 10.29
N LYS A 226 -5.86 4.97 9.57
CA LYS A 226 -5.81 4.99 8.10
C LYS A 226 -4.95 3.89 7.48
N MET A 227 -4.13 3.21 8.28
CA MET A 227 -3.17 2.20 7.86
C MET A 227 -3.37 0.91 8.68
N TYR A 228 -2.48 0.60 9.63
CA TYR A 228 -2.43 -0.69 10.32
C TYR A 228 -2.46 -0.51 11.85
N PRO A 229 -3.61 -0.13 12.45
CA PRO A 229 -3.72 0.06 13.89
C PRO A 229 -3.53 -1.25 14.65
N LYS A 230 -2.63 -1.26 15.66
CA LYS A 230 -2.37 -2.45 16.50
C LYS A 230 -3.55 -2.90 17.36
N SER A 231 -4.49 -1.99 17.63
CA SER A 231 -5.70 -2.29 18.39
C SER A 231 -6.81 -2.93 17.56
N GLY A 232 -6.69 -2.97 16.24
CA GLY A 232 -7.72 -3.53 15.35
C GLY A 232 -7.73 -5.07 15.36
N PRO A 233 -8.90 -5.70 15.16
CA PRO A 233 -9.00 -7.15 15.05
C PRO A 233 -8.22 -7.62 13.82
N GLY A 234 -7.32 -8.60 13.99
CA GLY A 234 -6.65 -9.27 12.88
C GLY A 234 -7.51 -10.40 12.28
N PRO A 235 -7.05 -11.06 11.21
CA PRO A 235 -7.83 -12.11 10.53
C PRO A 235 -8.21 -13.30 11.43
N GLY A 236 -7.44 -13.56 12.50
CA GLY A 236 -7.75 -14.57 13.50
C GLY A 236 -9.01 -14.29 14.32
N ALA A 237 -9.47 -13.04 14.37
CA ALA A 237 -10.70 -12.61 15.05
C ALA A 237 -11.89 -12.42 14.09
N ALA A 238 -11.77 -12.89 12.84
CA ALA A 238 -12.80 -12.68 11.82
C ALA A 238 -14.15 -13.33 12.20
N THR A 239 -15.23 -12.56 12.08
CA THR A 239 -16.59 -13.00 12.36
C THR A 239 -17.10 -13.94 11.26
N GLN A 240 -17.65 -15.09 11.64
CA GLN A 240 -18.14 -16.07 10.68
C GLN A 240 -19.44 -15.61 10.01
N LEU A 241 -19.48 -15.66 8.68
CA LEU A 241 -20.69 -15.61 7.87
C LEU A 241 -21.04 -17.01 7.36
N THR A 242 -22.33 -17.28 7.28
CA THR A 242 -22.88 -18.51 6.70
C THR A 242 -23.47 -18.19 5.33
N VAL A 243 -23.00 -18.89 4.29
CA VAL A 243 -23.47 -18.69 2.92
C VAL A 243 -24.97 -19.01 2.82
N GLY A 244 -25.75 -18.03 2.34
CA GLY A 244 -27.19 -18.14 2.15
C GLY A 244 -28.02 -17.93 3.42
N ALA A 245 -27.40 -17.61 4.56
CA ALA A 245 -28.13 -17.25 5.78
C ALA A 245 -28.62 -15.80 5.75
N ASP A 246 -29.40 -15.43 6.78
CA ASP A 246 -29.81 -14.05 7.00
C ASP A 246 -28.62 -13.12 7.14
N ARG A 247 -28.80 -11.87 6.71
CA ARG A 247 -27.77 -10.84 6.80
C ARG A 247 -27.40 -10.57 8.26
N LEU A 248 -26.11 -10.51 8.54
CA LEU A 248 -25.59 -10.14 9.85
C LEU A 248 -25.65 -8.62 10.01
N LYS A 249 -26.07 -8.14 11.18
CA LYS A 249 -25.96 -6.73 11.58
C LYS A 249 -24.60 -6.47 12.19
N ALA A 250 -23.97 -5.37 11.81
CA ALA A 250 -22.67 -4.95 12.30
C ALA A 250 -22.60 -3.41 12.37
N ASP A 251 -21.56 -2.88 13.00
CA ASP A 251 -21.31 -1.46 13.10
C ASP A 251 -19.81 -1.17 13.10
N ILE A 252 -19.43 -0.13 12.35
CA ILE A 252 -18.13 0.52 12.49
C ILE A 252 -18.29 1.46 13.69
N GLY A 253 -17.94 0.99 14.89
CA GLY A 253 -18.16 1.69 16.15
C GLY A 253 -17.16 2.82 16.42
N THR A 254 -15.97 2.75 15.82
CA THR A 254 -14.89 3.74 15.99
C THR A 254 -14.22 4.13 14.68
N SER A 255 -13.62 5.32 14.63
CA SER A 255 -12.97 5.82 13.41
C SER A 255 -11.83 4.91 12.96
N GLY A 256 -11.90 4.50 11.69
CA GLY A 256 -10.92 3.65 11.00
C GLY A 256 -10.85 2.23 11.54
N GLU A 257 -11.89 1.80 12.25
CA GLU A 257 -12.17 0.39 12.50
C GLU A 257 -12.37 -0.36 11.19
N GLU A 258 -11.84 -1.58 11.18
CA GLU A 258 -12.00 -2.53 10.09
C GLU A 258 -12.64 -3.79 10.67
N ASP A 259 -13.85 -4.08 10.21
CA ASP A 259 -14.54 -5.32 10.51
C ASP A 259 -14.04 -6.41 9.57
N ILE A 260 -13.61 -7.53 10.14
CA ILE A 260 -13.18 -8.69 9.36
C ILE A 260 -14.22 -9.79 9.51
N PHE A 261 -14.71 -10.28 8.38
CA PHE A 261 -15.58 -11.43 8.28
C PHE A 261 -14.88 -12.57 7.57
N ARG A 262 -15.34 -13.79 7.78
CA ARG A 262 -14.90 -14.98 7.06
C ARG A 262 -16.07 -15.85 6.63
N PHE A 263 -15.96 -16.50 5.48
CA PHE A 263 -16.92 -17.51 5.04
C PHE A 263 -16.21 -18.62 4.26
N THR A 264 -16.85 -19.78 4.18
CA THR A 264 -16.35 -20.91 3.39
C THR A 264 -17.21 -21.08 2.15
N ALA A 265 -16.59 -21.02 0.97
CA ALA A 265 -17.20 -21.46 -0.27
C ALA A 265 -17.06 -22.99 -0.34
N ALA A 266 -18.15 -23.73 -0.10
CA ALA A 266 -18.11 -25.20 -0.08
C ALA A 266 -17.83 -25.81 -1.46
N HIS A 267 -18.16 -25.08 -2.52
CA HIS A 267 -18.02 -25.51 -3.90
C HIS A 267 -17.66 -24.33 -4.79
N ASP A 268 -16.97 -24.61 -5.89
CA ASP A 268 -16.76 -23.65 -6.96
C ASP A 268 -18.09 -23.04 -7.43
N GLY A 269 -18.05 -21.76 -7.78
CA GLY A 269 -19.21 -21.06 -8.32
C GLY A 269 -19.11 -19.54 -8.14
N VAL A 270 -20.15 -18.86 -8.59
CA VAL A 270 -20.26 -17.41 -8.41
C VAL A 270 -20.83 -17.15 -7.02
N TYR A 271 -20.11 -16.34 -6.23
CA TYR A 271 -20.58 -15.86 -4.94
C TYR A 271 -20.77 -14.35 -5.01
N GLN A 272 -21.83 -13.89 -4.36
CA GLN A 272 -22.07 -12.48 -4.14
C GLN A 272 -21.92 -12.18 -2.66
N ILE A 273 -21.08 -11.18 -2.36
CA ILE A 273 -20.97 -10.55 -1.05
C ILE A 273 -21.48 -9.12 -1.23
N ASP A 274 -22.37 -8.69 -0.34
CA ASP A 274 -22.89 -7.32 -0.40
C ASP A 274 -23.25 -6.80 0.97
N THR A 275 -23.14 -5.48 1.11
CA THR A 275 -23.58 -4.75 2.31
C THR A 275 -24.91 -4.03 2.07
N GLY A 276 -25.53 -3.57 3.14
CA GLY A 276 -26.79 -2.85 3.09
C GLY A 276 -26.96 -1.98 4.32
N GLY A 277 -27.62 -0.84 4.16
CA GLY A 277 -27.75 0.17 5.20
C GLY A 277 -27.63 1.56 4.60
N LYS A 278 -27.56 2.58 5.46
CA LYS A 278 -27.35 3.98 5.06
C LYS A 278 -25.88 4.41 5.12
N THR A 279 -25.06 3.64 5.81
CA THR A 279 -23.63 3.91 5.99
C THR A 279 -22.90 3.57 4.70
N ASP A 280 -22.09 4.50 4.22
CA ASP A 280 -21.20 4.32 3.08
C ASP A 280 -19.98 3.51 3.53
N VAL A 281 -19.89 2.27 3.07
CA VAL A 281 -18.83 1.33 3.48
C VAL A 281 -18.04 0.87 2.28
N TYR A 282 -16.81 0.47 2.51
CA TYR A 282 -15.88 -0.03 1.51
C TYR A 282 -15.55 -1.49 1.81
N MET A 283 -15.53 -2.33 0.77
CA MET A 283 -15.32 -3.76 0.92
C MET A 283 -14.10 -4.25 0.15
N LYS A 284 -13.32 -5.14 0.78
CA LYS A 284 -12.31 -5.96 0.10
C LYS A 284 -12.58 -7.44 0.34
N LEU A 285 -12.36 -8.26 -0.68
CA LEU A 285 -12.45 -9.72 -0.62
C LEU A 285 -11.08 -10.36 -0.82
N PHE A 286 -10.70 -11.27 0.08
CA PHE A 286 -9.43 -12.00 0.04
C PHE A 286 -9.65 -13.52 0.01
N GLY A 287 -8.76 -14.24 -0.66
CA GLY A 287 -8.70 -15.71 -0.62
C GLY A 287 -8.29 -16.35 -1.96
N PRO A 288 -8.56 -17.65 -2.14
CA PRO A 288 -8.94 -18.60 -1.08
C PRO A 288 -7.78 -18.84 -0.10
N ASN A 289 -8.12 -19.16 1.15
CA ASN A 289 -7.20 -19.57 2.23
C ASN A 289 -6.03 -18.59 2.47
N SER A 290 -6.21 -17.31 2.13
CA SER A 290 -5.18 -16.28 2.21
C SER A 290 -5.80 -14.96 2.61
N THR A 291 -5.19 -14.30 3.59
CA THR A 291 -5.57 -12.96 4.07
C THR A 291 -4.87 -11.84 3.29
N THR A 292 -3.96 -12.22 2.38
CA THR A 292 -3.09 -11.32 1.62
C THR A 292 -3.41 -11.34 0.13
N ALA A 293 -4.10 -12.37 -0.38
CA ALA A 293 -4.52 -12.48 -1.77
C ALA A 293 -5.82 -11.70 -2.02
N LEU A 294 -5.71 -10.42 -2.35
CA LEU A 294 -6.86 -9.60 -2.76
C LEU A 294 -7.45 -10.14 -4.06
N ILE A 295 -8.75 -10.43 -4.05
CA ILE A 295 -9.53 -10.87 -5.21
C ILE A 295 -10.18 -9.67 -5.87
N ASP A 296 -10.89 -8.87 -5.08
CA ASP A 296 -11.65 -7.72 -5.56
C ASP A 296 -11.92 -6.72 -4.43
N GLU A 297 -12.24 -5.49 -4.81
CA GLU A 297 -12.60 -4.39 -3.91
C GLU A 297 -13.71 -3.55 -4.53
N ASP A 298 -14.63 -3.04 -3.71
CA ASP A 298 -15.79 -2.28 -4.20
C ASP A 298 -16.28 -1.28 -3.14
N ASP A 299 -16.90 -0.18 -3.58
CA ASP A 299 -17.53 0.84 -2.73
C ASP A 299 -19.01 1.09 -3.06
N ASP A 300 -19.43 1.12 -4.33
CA ASP A 300 -20.78 1.58 -4.68
C ASP A 300 -21.56 0.71 -5.68
N SER A 301 -21.08 -0.50 -6.03
CA SER A 301 -21.76 -1.37 -7.01
C SER A 301 -23.04 -2.05 -6.50
N GLY A 302 -23.39 -1.86 -5.22
CA GLY A 302 -24.58 -2.41 -4.57
C GLY A 302 -25.78 -1.44 -4.54
N TYR A 303 -26.60 -1.52 -3.48
CA TYR A 303 -27.76 -0.64 -3.33
C TYR A 303 -27.39 0.64 -2.57
N GLY A 304 -27.59 1.80 -3.18
CA GLY A 304 -27.17 3.08 -2.61
C GLY A 304 -25.65 3.19 -2.66
N LEU A 305 -25.03 3.55 -1.53
CA LEU A 305 -23.57 3.66 -1.35
C LEU A 305 -22.98 2.38 -0.72
N ASN A 306 -23.58 1.23 -0.98
CA ASN A 306 -23.14 -0.03 -0.40
C ASN A 306 -22.38 -0.84 -1.46
N PRO A 307 -21.27 -1.50 -1.10
CA PRO A 307 -20.53 -2.33 -2.03
C PRO A 307 -21.20 -3.68 -2.27
N ARG A 308 -20.94 -4.22 -3.46
CA ARG A 308 -21.29 -5.57 -3.91
C ARG A 308 -20.19 -6.14 -4.80
N ILE A 309 -19.55 -7.20 -4.31
CA ILE A 309 -18.60 -8.02 -5.07
C ILE A 309 -19.33 -9.28 -5.56
N SER A 310 -19.21 -9.58 -6.85
CA SER A 310 -19.73 -10.82 -7.45
C SER A 310 -18.62 -11.50 -8.23
N ALA A 311 -18.01 -12.53 -7.63
CA ALA A 311 -16.81 -13.16 -8.17
C ALA A 311 -16.98 -14.68 -8.35
N GLN A 312 -16.30 -15.23 -9.35
CA GLN A 312 -16.12 -16.67 -9.49
C GLN A 312 -15.10 -17.13 -8.44
N LEU A 313 -15.55 -17.88 -7.45
CA LEU A 313 -14.73 -18.40 -6.36
C LEU A 313 -14.54 -19.91 -6.50
N LEU A 314 -13.37 -20.38 -6.06
CA LEU A 314 -13.07 -21.79 -5.88
C LEU A 314 -13.55 -22.23 -4.49
N ALA A 315 -13.61 -23.53 -4.24
CA ALA A 315 -13.83 -24.03 -2.90
C ALA A 315 -12.67 -23.60 -1.97
N GLY A 316 -13.01 -23.08 -0.78
CA GLY A 316 -12.03 -22.61 0.19
C GLY A 316 -12.57 -21.55 1.16
N ASP A 317 -11.70 -21.07 2.03
CA ASP A 317 -12.02 -20.02 2.99
C ASP A 317 -11.69 -18.63 2.44
N TYR A 318 -12.57 -17.67 2.71
CA TYR A 318 -12.49 -16.31 2.21
C TYR A 318 -12.63 -15.32 3.36
N PHE A 319 -11.96 -14.18 3.24
CA PHE A 319 -12.02 -13.09 4.21
C PHE A 319 -12.60 -11.85 3.56
N VAL A 320 -13.47 -11.15 4.26
CA VAL A 320 -14.08 -9.90 3.81
C VAL A 320 -13.71 -8.83 4.82
N GLN A 321 -13.04 -7.79 4.36
CA GLN A 321 -12.78 -6.58 5.15
C GLN A 321 -13.86 -5.56 4.81
N ILE A 322 -14.52 -5.03 5.84
CA ILE A 322 -15.41 -3.88 5.74
C ILE A 322 -14.84 -2.75 6.58
N ARG A 323 -14.86 -1.54 6.03
CA ARG A 323 -14.57 -0.31 6.76
C ARG A 323 -15.52 0.78 6.30
N HIS A 324 -15.63 1.86 7.07
CA HIS A 324 -16.31 3.05 6.55
C HIS A 324 -15.53 3.61 5.34
N TYR A 325 -16.25 4.13 4.33
CA TYR A 325 -15.63 4.73 3.14
C TYR A 325 -14.69 5.88 3.52
N ASP A 326 -15.22 6.84 4.29
CA ASP A 326 -14.45 7.82 5.05
C ASP A 326 -13.95 7.22 6.38
N ARG A 327 -12.65 7.02 6.51
CA ARG A 327 -12.03 6.43 7.71
C ARG A 327 -12.18 7.28 8.98
N SER A 328 -12.64 8.54 8.88
CA SER A 328 -12.94 9.37 10.06
C SER A 328 -14.36 9.17 10.63
N SER A 329 -15.21 8.44 9.90
CA SER A 329 -16.63 8.27 10.20
C SER A 329 -16.96 6.88 10.73
N THR A 330 -18.15 6.73 11.29
CA THR A 330 -18.71 5.51 11.92
C THR A 330 -20.12 5.25 11.43
N GLY A 331 -20.63 4.04 11.63
CA GLY A 331 -22.02 3.74 11.27
C GLY A 331 -22.39 2.27 11.24
N THR A 332 -23.70 2.01 11.31
CA THR A 332 -24.27 0.66 11.29
C THR A 332 -24.51 0.17 9.86
N TYR A 333 -24.32 -1.12 9.61
CA TYR A 333 -24.62 -1.74 8.32
C TYR A 333 -25.03 -3.21 8.51
N THR A 334 -25.34 -3.87 7.39
CA THR A 334 -25.56 -5.31 7.35
C THR A 334 -24.73 -5.93 6.26
N ILE A 335 -24.26 -7.15 6.45
CA ILE A 335 -23.50 -7.91 5.46
C ILE A 335 -24.13 -9.28 5.22
N GLY A 336 -24.07 -9.75 3.97
CA GLY A 336 -24.49 -11.09 3.61
C GLY A 336 -23.62 -11.67 2.51
N VAL A 337 -23.61 -13.00 2.43
CA VAL A 337 -22.97 -13.75 1.35
C VAL A 337 -23.92 -14.83 0.84
N LYS A 338 -24.02 -14.96 -0.48
CA LYS A 338 -24.84 -15.99 -1.13
C LYS A 338 -24.14 -16.57 -2.34
N LYS A 339 -24.39 -17.84 -2.62
CA LYS A 339 -24.05 -18.46 -3.90
C LYS A 339 -25.12 -18.09 -4.94
N ARG A 340 -24.70 -17.72 -6.14
CA ARG A 340 -25.59 -17.40 -7.27
C ARG A 340 -25.92 -18.61 -8.12
#